data_AF-A0A7Y0D8T0-F1
#
_entry.id   AF-A0A7Y0D8T0-F1
#
_cell.length_a   1.000
_cell.length_b   1.000
_cell.length_c   1.000
_cell.angle_alpha   90.00
_cell.angle_beta   90.00
_cell.angle_gamma   90.00
#
_symmetry.space_group_name_H-M   'P 1'
#
loop_
_entity.id
_entity.type
_entity.pdbx_description
1 polymer ?
#
loop_
_entity_poly.entity_id
_entity_poly.type
_entity_poly.pdbx_seq_one_letter_code
_entity_poly.pdbx_strand_id
1 'polypeptide(L)'
;MDINATGTKMHARTQVREELSTSPGAVPQWSDLVDAMWREARQHSRGKTAQLDNQHRALYTAAFSDLTRKSVARPTRALLDDLATEFGLAWVDLSRMVGVSVPAIRKWRMDGGASPENHERVAQVWAFLTALRQHLHVDDPVTWLTRRLELGFAVTVKHLWAPEWAGLLLDLAAGGTTAAQVLDRIDPQWHDTYATSDEVVIFDDGMPAIVQRG
;
A
#
# COMPACT_ATOMS: atom_id res chain seq x y z
N MET A 1 -27.08 -99.15 14.03
CA MET A 1 -27.81 -99.61 12.82
C MET A 1 -28.59 -98.40 12.35
N ASP A 2 -28.31 -97.77 11.21
CA ASP A 2 -27.80 -98.32 9.95
C ASP A 2 -26.86 -97.37 9.20
N ILE A 3 -26.24 -97.99 8.19
CA ILE A 3 -25.03 -97.64 7.44
C ILE A 3 -25.42 -97.30 6.00
N ASN A 4 -24.54 -96.58 5.29
CA ASN A 4 -24.47 -96.33 3.84
C ASN A 4 -25.30 -95.12 3.33
N ALA A 5 -24.88 -94.33 2.33
CA ALA A 5 -23.94 -94.58 1.25
C ALA A 5 -23.30 -93.30 0.67
N THR A 6 -22.06 -93.45 0.24
CA THR A 6 -21.40 -92.98 -0.99
C THR A 6 -22.14 -92.01 -1.92
N GLY A 7 -21.47 -90.94 -2.35
CA GLY A 7 -21.96 -90.08 -3.43
C GLY A 7 -21.01 -88.95 -3.85
N THR A 8 -19.83 -89.28 -4.36
CA THR A 8 -19.01 -88.34 -5.15
C THR A 8 -19.73 -87.97 -6.44
N LYS A 9 -20.02 -86.68 -6.65
CA LYS A 9 -20.10 -86.07 -7.98
C LYS A 9 -19.50 -84.66 -7.96
N MET A 10 -18.32 -84.53 -8.56
CA MET A 10 -17.82 -83.29 -9.15
C MET A 10 -18.82 -82.83 -10.21
N HIS A 11 -19.32 -81.60 -10.10
CA HIS A 11 -19.61 -80.80 -11.29
C HIS A 11 -19.13 -79.36 -11.10
N ALA A 12 -18.30 -79.01 -12.07
CA ALA A 12 -17.77 -77.73 -12.49
C ALA A 12 -18.54 -76.46 -12.08
N ARG A 13 -17.76 -75.56 -11.45
CA ARG A 13 -17.38 -74.23 -11.96
C ARG A 13 -18.47 -73.15 -12.05
N THR A 14 -18.14 -72.06 -11.33
CA THR A 14 -18.57 -70.68 -11.52
C THR A 14 -19.85 -70.29 -10.79
N GLN A 15 -19.70 -69.67 -9.63
CA GLN A 15 -20.02 -68.24 -9.51
C GLN A 15 -19.36 -67.64 -8.27
N VAL A 16 -18.45 -66.71 -8.56
CA VAL A 16 -18.16 -65.46 -7.82
C VAL A 16 -18.28 -65.58 -6.31
N ARG A 17 -17.16 -65.95 -5.69
CA ARG A 17 -16.87 -65.52 -4.31
C ARG A 17 -17.02 -64.01 -4.31
N GLU A 18 -17.98 -63.53 -3.53
CA GLU A 18 -18.08 -62.14 -3.07
C GLU A 18 -16.70 -61.72 -2.56
N GLU A 19 -15.93 -61.10 -3.45
CA GLU A 19 -14.78 -60.31 -3.08
C GLU A 19 -15.36 -59.08 -2.41
N LEU A 20 -15.35 -59.11 -1.09
CA LEU A 20 -15.06 -57.93 -0.28
C LEU A 20 -13.72 -57.33 -0.75
N SER A 21 -13.75 -56.66 -1.91
CA SER A 21 -12.83 -55.59 -2.24
C SER A 21 -13.44 -54.30 -1.71
N THR A 22 -13.52 -54.20 -0.39
CA THR A 22 -13.22 -52.93 0.26
C THR A 22 -11.85 -52.54 -0.28
N SER A 23 -11.77 -51.57 -1.19
CA SER A 23 -10.50 -50.98 -1.60
C SER A 23 -9.95 -50.25 -0.37
N PRO A 24 -8.98 -50.82 0.38
CA PRO A 24 -8.52 -50.25 1.62
C PRO A 24 -7.37 -49.31 1.27
N GLY A 25 -7.65 -48.01 1.30
CA GLY A 25 -6.63 -46.98 1.13
C GLY A 25 -6.65 -46.31 -0.23
N ALA A 26 -7.58 -45.39 -0.44
CA ALA A 26 -7.23 -44.19 -1.18
C ALA A 26 -6.19 -43.44 -0.33
N VAL A 27 -4.93 -43.83 -0.45
CA VAL A 27 -3.81 -43.03 0.05
C VAL A 27 -4.02 -41.64 -0.54
N PRO A 28 -4.13 -40.56 0.27
CA PRO A 28 -4.15 -39.22 -0.28
C PRO A 28 -3.02 -39.13 -1.29
N GLN A 29 -3.37 -38.83 -2.55
CA GLN A 29 -2.38 -38.81 -3.60
C GLN A 29 -1.30 -37.84 -3.10
N TRP A 30 -0.03 -38.25 -3.06
CA TRP A 30 1.03 -37.49 -2.37
C TRP A 30 1.07 -36.01 -2.81
N SER A 31 0.61 -35.72 -4.03
CA SER A 31 0.27 -34.39 -4.55
C SER A 31 -0.70 -33.58 -3.68
N ASP A 32 -1.82 -34.14 -3.20
CA ASP A 32 -2.83 -33.45 -2.41
C ASP A 32 -2.30 -33.02 -1.03
N LEU A 33 -1.49 -33.88 -0.40
CA LEU A 33 -0.83 -33.58 0.88
C LEU A 33 0.24 -32.51 0.70
N VAL A 34 1.06 -32.63 -0.34
CA VAL A 34 2.07 -31.63 -0.70
C VAL A 34 1.39 -30.29 -1.03
N ASP A 35 0.28 -30.29 -1.78
CA ASP A 35 -0.50 -29.10 -2.10
C ASP A 35 -1.16 -28.47 -0.88
N ALA A 36 -1.64 -29.27 0.07
CA ALA A 36 -2.14 -28.79 1.36
C ALA A 36 -1.03 -28.11 2.18
N MET A 37 0.13 -28.75 2.28
CA MET A 37 1.31 -28.17 2.95
C MET A 37 1.76 -26.86 2.29
N TRP A 38 1.82 -26.80 0.96
CA TRP A 38 2.17 -25.57 0.25
C TRP A 38 1.11 -24.47 0.38
N ARG A 39 -0.17 -24.82 0.52
CA ARG A 39 -1.23 -23.84 0.82
C ARG A 39 -1.06 -23.25 2.21
N GLU A 40 -0.84 -24.09 3.21
CA GLU A 40 -0.61 -23.68 4.59
C GLU A 40 0.65 -22.81 4.71
N ALA A 41 1.76 -23.22 4.10
CA ALA A 41 3.01 -22.44 4.08
C ALA A 41 2.81 -21.06 3.43
N ARG A 42 2.06 -20.98 2.31
CA ARG A 42 1.73 -19.70 1.67
C ARG A 42 0.81 -18.85 2.53
N GLN A 43 -0.20 -19.43 3.18
CA GLN A 43 -1.08 -18.69 4.08
C GLN A 43 -0.31 -18.12 5.27
N HIS A 44 0.55 -18.92 5.89
CA HIS A 44 1.40 -18.48 6.99
C HIS A 44 2.36 -17.36 6.56
N SER A 45 3.02 -17.52 5.40
CA SER A 45 3.90 -16.49 4.85
C SER A 45 3.15 -15.20 4.55
N ARG A 46 1.96 -15.26 3.94
CA ARG A 46 1.14 -14.08 3.66
C ARG A 46 0.71 -13.38 4.94
N GLY A 47 0.27 -14.13 5.94
CA GLY A 47 -0.10 -13.58 7.25
C GLY A 47 1.08 -12.86 7.91
N LYS A 48 2.27 -13.45 7.85
CA LYS A 48 3.50 -12.85 8.39
C LYS A 48 3.92 -11.59 7.64
N THR A 49 3.88 -11.58 6.31
CA THR A 49 4.16 -10.38 5.52
C THR A 49 3.19 -9.25 5.86
N ALA A 50 1.88 -9.53 5.84
CA ALA A 50 0.87 -8.53 6.19
C ALA A 50 1.04 -7.98 7.61
N GLN A 51 1.46 -8.83 8.56
CA GLN A 51 1.76 -8.38 9.92
C GLN A 51 2.96 -7.44 9.96
N LEU A 52 4.05 -7.77 9.27
CA LEU A 52 5.25 -6.94 9.20
C LEU A 52 4.96 -5.59 8.54
N ASP A 53 4.21 -5.57 7.44
CA ASP A 53 3.81 -4.34 6.75
C ASP A 53 3.00 -3.42 7.67
N ASN A 54 2.03 -4.00 8.41
CA ASN A 54 1.24 -3.24 9.38
C ASN A 54 2.08 -2.69 10.54
N GLN A 55 3.05 -3.46 11.03
CA GLN A 55 3.97 -3.02 12.09
C GLN A 55 4.86 -1.88 11.60
N HIS A 56 5.42 -2.00 10.39
CA HIS A 56 6.28 -0.97 9.79
C HIS A 56 5.52 0.35 9.64
N ARG A 57 4.29 0.29 9.10
CA ARG A 57 3.42 1.46 9.00
C ARG A 57 3.07 2.08 10.35
N ALA A 58 2.79 1.26 11.36
CA ALA A 58 2.48 1.74 12.70
C ALA A 58 3.65 2.53 13.31
N LEU A 59 4.90 2.12 13.04
CA LEU A 59 6.09 2.86 13.46
C LEU A 59 6.16 4.25 12.83
N TYR A 60 5.90 4.37 11.52
CA TYR A 60 5.92 5.68 10.86
C TYR A 60 4.77 6.57 11.29
N THR A 61 3.57 6.02 11.49
CA THR A 61 2.45 6.77 12.07
C THR A 61 2.83 7.33 13.44
N ALA A 62 3.44 6.51 14.30
CA ALA A 62 3.86 6.94 15.63
C ALA A 62 4.96 8.03 15.58
N ALA A 63 5.96 7.87 14.70
CA ALA A 63 7.01 8.87 14.50
C ALA A 63 6.44 10.22 14.02
N PHE A 64 5.55 10.18 13.04
CA PHE A 64 4.83 11.35 12.55
C PHE A 64 4.00 12.04 13.66
N SER A 65 3.25 11.26 14.45
CA SER A 65 2.46 11.79 15.57
C SER A 65 3.34 12.41 16.66
N ASP A 66 4.50 11.84 16.96
CA ASP A 66 5.45 12.40 17.93
C ASP A 66 6.05 13.73 17.44
N LEU A 67 6.48 13.78 16.19
CA LEU A 67 6.97 15.02 15.57
C LEU A 67 5.88 16.10 15.53
N THR A 68 4.65 15.75 15.20
CA THR A 68 3.51 16.67 15.21
C THR A 68 3.25 17.23 16.61
N ARG A 69 3.18 16.36 17.63
CA ARG A 69 2.99 16.80 19.01
C ARG A 69 4.10 17.74 19.47
N LYS A 70 5.35 17.47 19.10
CA LYS A 70 6.49 18.34 19.42
C LYS A 70 6.42 19.66 18.68
N SER A 71 5.99 19.68 17.42
CA SER A 71 5.95 20.89 16.59
C SER A 71 4.80 21.83 16.95
N VAL A 72 3.68 21.32 17.50
CA VAL A 72 2.56 22.15 17.99
C VAL A 72 2.97 23.11 19.12
N ALA A 73 4.04 22.81 19.87
CA ALA A 73 4.56 23.73 20.89
C ALA A 73 5.29 24.96 20.28
N ARG A 74 5.61 24.92 18.98
CA ARG A 74 6.33 25.98 18.27
C ARG A 74 5.33 27.00 17.70
N PRO A 75 5.68 28.29 17.59
CA PRO A 75 4.78 29.26 16.97
C PRO A 75 4.60 28.97 15.47
N THR A 76 3.38 29.13 14.94
CA THR A 76 3.06 28.89 13.51
C THR A 76 4.05 29.58 12.58
N ARG A 77 4.43 30.82 12.89
CA ARG A 77 5.38 31.58 12.08
C ARG A 77 6.72 30.87 11.92
N ALA A 78 7.26 30.30 13.00
CA ALA A 78 8.52 29.55 12.93
C ALA A 78 8.39 28.29 12.08
N LEU A 79 7.26 27.57 12.18
CA LEU A 79 7.00 26.41 11.33
C LEU A 79 6.91 26.80 9.85
N LEU A 80 6.24 27.90 9.55
CA LEU A 80 6.11 28.41 8.18
C LEU A 80 7.46 28.87 7.62
N ASP A 81 8.29 29.53 8.43
CA ASP A 81 9.61 29.95 8.00
C ASP A 81 10.50 28.73 7.71
N ASP A 82 10.56 27.72 8.60
CA ASP A 82 11.26 26.45 8.32
C ASP A 82 10.76 25.79 7.03
N LEU A 83 9.44 25.69 6.83
CA LEU A 83 8.84 25.07 5.64
C LEU A 83 9.31 25.74 4.35
N ALA A 84 9.46 27.06 4.33
CA ALA A 84 9.94 27.75 3.14
C ALA A 84 11.45 27.79 3.01
N THR A 85 12.20 28.00 4.09
CA THR A 85 13.65 28.21 4.00
C THR A 85 14.43 26.91 4.06
N GLU A 86 14.08 26.02 5.00
CA GLU A 86 14.81 24.76 5.22
C GLU A 86 14.37 23.67 4.27
N PHE A 87 13.08 23.64 3.92
CA PHE A 87 12.53 22.63 3.00
C PHE A 87 12.33 23.17 1.58
N GLY A 88 12.27 24.48 1.37
CA GLY A 88 12.00 25.04 0.05
C GLY A 88 10.54 24.86 -0.41
N LEU A 89 9.59 24.63 0.51
CA LEU A 89 8.20 24.38 0.14
C LEU A 89 7.52 25.65 -0.37
N ALA A 90 7.02 25.60 -1.60
CA ALA A 90 6.28 26.71 -2.19
C ALA A 90 4.95 26.96 -1.44
N TRP A 91 4.61 28.22 -1.23
CA TRP A 91 3.37 28.60 -0.52
C TRP A 91 2.10 28.08 -1.16
N VAL A 92 2.09 27.95 -2.50
CA VAL A 92 0.95 27.40 -3.25
C VAL A 92 0.76 25.91 -2.95
N ASP A 93 1.85 25.15 -2.81
CA ASP A 93 1.75 23.75 -2.44
C ASP A 93 1.39 23.59 -0.96
N LEU A 94 1.99 24.40 -0.07
CA LEU A 94 1.59 24.41 1.34
C LEU A 94 0.10 24.76 1.53
N SER A 95 -0.42 25.74 0.78
CA SER A 95 -1.82 26.13 0.87
C SER A 95 -2.76 25.00 0.49
N ARG A 96 -2.41 24.23 -0.54
CA ARG A 96 -3.14 23.02 -0.94
C ARG A 96 -3.07 21.93 0.12
N MET A 97 -1.87 21.66 0.66
CA MET A 97 -1.65 20.64 1.68
C MET A 97 -2.37 20.94 3.01
N VAL A 98 -2.48 22.22 3.38
CA VAL A 98 -3.17 22.67 4.60
C VAL A 98 -4.67 22.92 4.36
N GLY A 99 -5.10 23.04 3.10
CA GLY A 99 -6.50 23.33 2.76
C GLY A 99 -6.91 24.78 3.03
N VAL A 100 -6.00 25.73 2.84
CA VAL A 100 -6.26 27.18 3.02
C VAL A 100 -5.78 27.99 1.83
N SER A 101 -6.07 29.29 1.83
CA SER A 101 -5.61 30.20 0.78
C SER A 101 -4.18 30.70 1.05
N VAL A 102 -3.43 31.00 -0.01
CA VAL A 102 -2.09 31.62 0.10
C VAL A 102 -2.12 32.95 0.88
N PRO A 103 -3.13 33.85 0.70
CA PRO A 103 -3.27 35.04 1.53
C PRO A 103 -3.39 34.74 3.04
N ALA A 104 -4.07 33.66 3.43
CA ALA A 104 -4.17 33.27 4.84
C ALA A 104 -2.78 32.90 5.41
N ILE A 105 -2.00 32.11 4.67
CA ILE A 105 -0.61 31.79 5.05
C ILE A 105 0.23 33.05 5.18
N ARG A 106 0.14 33.97 4.21
CA ARG A 106 0.86 35.26 4.27
C ARG A 106 0.50 36.06 5.52
N LYS A 107 -0.78 36.13 5.87
CA LYS A 107 -1.25 36.79 7.09
C LYS A 107 -0.62 36.17 8.34
N TRP A 108 -0.59 34.83 8.45
CA TRP A 108 -0.01 34.13 9.60
C TRP A 108 1.49 34.36 9.76
N ARG A 109 2.21 34.61 8.67
CA ARG A 109 3.64 34.96 8.72
C ARG A 109 3.88 36.36 9.28
N MET A 110 3.04 37.32 8.90
CA MET A 110 3.22 38.72 9.31
C MET A 110 2.72 38.94 10.74
N ASP A 111 1.46 38.56 10.98
CA ASP A 111 0.70 38.99 12.15
C ASP A 111 0.35 37.82 13.09
N GLY A 112 0.70 36.58 12.72
CA GLY A 112 0.30 35.39 13.46
C GLY A 112 -1.19 35.08 13.34
N GLY A 113 -1.76 34.47 14.38
CA GLY A 113 -3.20 34.29 14.50
C GLY A 113 -3.81 33.20 13.59
N ALA A 114 -3.07 32.14 13.30
CA ALA A 114 -3.68 30.91 12.81
C ALA A 114 -4.59 30.34 13.91
N SER A 115 -5.77 29.82 13.54
CA SER A 115 -6.59 29.05 14.48
C SER A 115 -5.81 27.82 14.97
N PRO A 116 -6.12 27.26 16.15
CA PRO A 116 -5.45 26.05 16.65
C PRO A 116 -5.43 24.91 15.64
N GLU A 117 -6.54 24.71 14.93
CA GLU A 117 -6.67 23.66 13.92
C GLU A 117 -5.77 23.90 12.69
N ASN A 118 -5.67 25.15 12.21
CA ASN A 118 -4.76 25.48 11.11
C ASN A 118 -3.30 25.45 11.54
N HIS A 119 -3.03 25.83 12.79
CA HIS A 119 -1.71 25.69 13.39
C HIS A 119 -1.29 24.21 13.42
N GLU A 120 -2.18 23.31 13.84
CA GLU A 120 -1.93 21.88 13.85
C GLU A 120 -1.70 21.33 12.43
N ARG A 121 -2.50 21.73 11.43
CA ARG A 121 -2.28 21.33 10.03
C ARG A 121 -0.91 21.76 9.49
N VAL A 122 -0.45 22.97 9.81
CA VAL A 122 0.90 23.42 9.46
C VAL A 122 1.96 22.58 10.18
N ALA A 123 1.75 22.28 11.47
CA ALA A 123 2.63 21.44 12.28
C ALA A 123 2.74 20.01 11.74
N GLN A 124 1.65 19.46 11.21
CA GLN A 124 1.59 18.15 10.53
C GLN A 124 2.40 18.15 9.23
N VAL A 125 2.23 19.16 8.36
CA VAL A 125 3.05 19.25 7.14
C VAL A 125 4.55 19.34 7.47
N TRP A 126 4.91 20.17 8.45
CA TRP A 126 6.29 20.27 8.94
C TRP A 126 6.80 18.93 9.49
N ALA A 127 6.01 18.23 10.30
CA ALA A 127 6.36 16.94 10.87
C ALA A 127 6.58 15.88 9.79
N PHE A 128 5.77 15.88 8.74
CA PHE A 128 5.92 14.94 7.62
C PHE A 128 7.21 15.17 6.84
N LEU A 129 7.51 16.41 6.45
CA LEU A 129 8.76 16.73 5.75
C LEU A 129 9.99 16.45 6.63
N THR A 130 9.86 16.69 7.93
CA THR A 130 10.91 16.37 8.91
C THR A 130 11.13 14.87 9.01
N ALA A 131 10.07 14.06 9.05
CA ALA A 131 10.19 12.60 9.07
C ALA A 131 10.87 12.08 7.80
N LEU A 132 10.49 12.58 6.61
CA LEU A 132 11.15 12.23 5.35
C LEU A 132 12.66 12.52 5.40
N ARG A 133 13.06 13.70 5.87
CA ARG A 133 14.47 14.10 5.92
C ARG A 133 15.25 13.36 7.02
N GLN A 134 14.73 13.34 8.24
CA GLN A 134 15.48 12.90 9.42
C GLN A 134 15.43 11.40 9.66
N HIS A 135 14.31 10.74 9.34
CA HIS A 135 14.13 9.30 9.60
C HIS A 135 14.33 8.45 8.35
N LEU A 136 14.02 8.99 7.17
CA LEU A 136 14.09 8.26 5.90
C LEU A 136 15.22 8.74 4.98
N HIS A 137 15.99 9.74 5.41
CA HIS A 137 17.14 10.28 4.66
C HIS A 137 16.78 10.71 3.23
N VAL A 138 15.55 11.20 3.01
CA VAL A 138 15.16 11.82 1.75
C VAL A 138 15.82 13.18 1.67
N ASP A 139 16.85 13.31 0.82
CA ASP A 139 17.67 14.54 0.67
C ASP A 139 16.81 15.77 0.37
N ASP A 140 15.87 15.64 -0.58
CA ASP A 140 14.92 16.67 -0.96
C ASP A 140 13.47 16.17 -0.81
N PRO A 141 12.85 16.39 0.38
CA PRO A 141 11.48 16.01 0.65
C PRO A 141 10.45 16.69 -0.27
N VAL A 142 10.70 17.92 -0.71
CA VAL A 142 9.76 18.67 -1.55
C VAL A 142 9.80 18.16 -2.99
N THR A 143 10.98 17.89 -3.54
CA THR A 143 11.07 17.20 -4.84
C THR A 143 10.46 15.80 -4.76
N TRP A 144 10.68 15.06 -3.67
CA TRP A 144 10.04 13.76 -3.47
C TRP A 144 8.50 13.84 -3.51
N LEU A 145 7.90 14.87 -2.90
CA LEU A 145 6.45 15.11 -2.95
C LEU A 145 5.89 15.27 -4.37
N THR A 146 6.70 15.78 -5.30
CA THR A 146 6.31 16.03 -6.69
C THR A 146 6.49 14.84 -7.62
N ARG A 147 7.12 13.76 -7.14
CA ARG A 147 7.31 12.55 -7.94
C ARG A 147 5.94 11.94 -8.27
N ARG A 148 5.81 11.51 -9.53
CA ARG A 148 4.66 10.71 -9.95
C ARG A 148 4.71 9.35 -9.28
N LEU A 149 3.57 8.89 -8.80
CA LEU A 149 3.45 7.62 -8.12
C LEU A 149 3.49 6.45 -9.11
N GLU A 150 2.78 6.58 -10.22
CA GLU A 150 2.72 5.56 -11.27
C GLU A 150 2.95 6.19 -12.65
N LEU A 151 3.61 5.44 -13.53
CA LEU A 151 3.83 5.86 -14.92
C LEU A 151 2.50 5.89 -15.67
N GLY A 152 2.27 6.95 -16.46
CA GLY A 152 1.01 7.15 -17.21
C GLY A 152 -0.13 7.76 -16.39
N PHE A 153 0.15 8.23 -15.17
CA PHE A 153 -0.84 8.92 -14.32
C PHE A 153 -0.27 10.25 -13.81
N ALA A 154 -1.12 11.26 -13.67
CA ALA A 154 -0.72 12.60 -13.21
C ALA A 154 -0.64 12.72 -11.67
N VAL A 155 -0.96 11.63 -10.95
CA VAL A 155 -0.99 11.63 -9.49
C VAL A 155 0.41 11.66 -8.88
N THR A 156 0.58 12.52 -7.89
CA THR A 156 1.84 12.73 -7.17
C THR A 156 1.57 12.61 -5.67
N VAL A 157 2.60 12.42 -4.86
CA VAL A 157 2.42 12.28 -3.41
C VAL A 157 1.73 13.50 -2.81
N LYS A 158 2.07 14.72 -3.27
CA LYS A 158 1.40 15.95 -2.79
C LYS A 158 -0.11 15.98 -3.07
N HIS A 159 -0.59 15.29 -4.11
CA HIS A 159 -2.02 15.21 -4.41
C HIS A 159 -2.77 14.29 -3.44
N LEU A 160 -2.08 13.28 -2.90
CA LEU A 160 -2.65 12.32 -1.95
C LEU A 160 -2.44 12.72 -0.48
N TRP A 161 -1.73 13.81 -0.24
CA TRP A 161 -1.40 14.23 1.11
C TRP A 161 -2.66 14.45 1.96
N ALA A 162 -2.74 13.67 3.04
CA ALA A 162 -3.63 13.94 4.17
C ALA A 162 -2.97 13.37 5.44
N PRO A 163 -3.18 13.97 6.63
CA PRO A 163 -2.54 13.53 7.88
C PRO A 163 -2.79 12.05 8.22
N GLU A 164 -3.98 11.53 7.92
CA GLU A 164 -4.36 10.13 8.12
C GLU A 164 -3.54 9.15 7.25
N TRP A 165 -3.01 9.63 6.13
CA TRP A 165 -2.18 8.85 5.20
C TRP A 165 -0.69 9.04 5.43
N ALA A 166 -0.27 9.90 6.37
CA ALA A 166 1.14 10.21 6.59
C ALA A 166 1.99 8.95 6.84
N GLY A 167 1.52 8.02 7.68
CA GLY A 167 2.23 6.76 7.93
C GLY A 167 2.38 5.89 6.68
N LEU A 168 1.35 5.83 5.83
CA LEU A 168 1.38 5.08 4.57
C LEU A 168 2.32 5.72 3.54
N LEU A 169 2.35 7.05 3.46
CA LEU A 169 3.24 7.78 2.55
C LEU A 169 4.71 7.73 3.01
N LEU A 170 4.97 7.70 4.32
CA LEU A 170 6.30 7.45 4.86
C LEU A 170 6.76 6.01 4.61
N ASP A 171 5.85 5.03 4.75
CA ASP A 171 6.11 3.63 4.40
C ASP A 171 6.47 3.47 2.92
N LEU A 172 5.81 4.23 2.03
CA LEU A 172 6.15 4.32 0.61
C LEU A 172 7.57 4.89 0.40
N ALA A 173 7.91 5.98 1.08
CA ALA A 173 9.25 6.57 1.01
C ALA A 173 10.34 5.60 1.48
N ALA A 174 10.03 4.77 2.47
CA ALA A 174 10.91 3.73 3.00
C ALA A 174 11.00 2.48 2.11
N GLY A 175 10.16 2.36 1.08
CA GLY A 175 10.08 1.19 0.20
C GLY A 175 9.34 -0.01 0.82
N GLY A 176 8.58 0.19 1.91
CA GLY A 176 7.79 -0.86 2.55
C GLY A 176 6.46 -1.15 1.85
N THR A 177 5.99 -0.24 0.98
CA THR A 177 4.80 -0.42 0.13
C THR A 177 5.07 0.13 -1.27
N THR A 178 4.32 -0.35 -2.27
CA THR A 178 4.39 0.19 -3.63
C THR A 178 3.40 1.34 -3.84
N ALA A 179 3.63 2.14 -4.89
CA ALA A 179 2.75 3.24 -5.28
C ALA A 179 1.32 2.76 -5.63
N ALA A 180 1.18 1.71 -6.44
CA ALA A 180 -0.10 1.06 -6.70
C ALA A 180 -0.85 0.66 -5.42
N GLN A 181 -0.17 0.03 -4.44
CA GLN A 181 -0.80 -0.35 -3.17
C GLN A 181 -1.26 0.85 -2.33
N VAL A 182 -0.52 1.97 -2.40
CA VAL A 182 -0.93 3.23 -1.76
C VAL A 182 -2.18 3.77 -2.44
N LEU A 183 -2.19 3.81 -3.77
CA LEU A 183 -3.30 4.30 -4.57
C LEU A 183 -4.56 3.46 -4.36
N ASP A 184 -4.46 2.13 -4.46
CA ASP A 184 -5.56 1.18 -4.19
C ASP A 184 -6.20 1.39 -2.81
N ARG A 185 -5.43 1.91 -1.85
CA ARG A 185 -5.92 2.17 -0.49
C ARG A 185 -6.53 3.56 -0.31
N ILE A 186 -5.97 4.59 -0.96
CA ILE A 186 -6.43 5.98 -0.82
C ILE A 186 -7.59 6.28 -1.78
N ASP A 187 -7.47 5.85 -3.03
CA ASP A 187 -8.48 5.99 -4.07
C ASP A 187 -8.52 4.70 -4.92
N PRO A 188 -9.39 3.73 -4.62
CA PRO A 188 -9.49 2.49 -5.41
C PRO A 188 -9.86 2.70 -6.88
N GLN A 189 -10.35 3.89 -7.26
CA GLN A 189 -10.71 4.24 -8.63
C GLN A 189 -9.63 5.13 -9.29
N TRP A 190 -8.43 5.20 -8.71
CA TRP A 190 -7.33 6.07 -9.14
C TRP A 190 -6.98 5.93 -10.62
N HIS A 191 -7.18 4.73 -11.20
CA HIS A 191 -6.98 4.50 -12.63
C HIS A 191 -7.84 5.41 -13.50
N ASP A 192 -9.08 5.66 -13.12
CA ASP A 192 -9.98 6.56 -13.84
C ASP A 192 -9.77 8.02 -13.40
N THR A 193 -9.57 8.24 -12.09
CA THR A 193 -9.41 9.59 -11.50
C THR A 193 -8.19 10.32 -12.04
N TYR A 194 -7.09 9.61 -12.26
CA TYR A 194 -5.79 10.21 -12.59
C TYR A 194 -5.22 9.77 -13.94
N ALA A 195 -6.01 9.07 -14.75
CA ALA A 195 -5.63 8.74 -16.12
C ALA A 195 -5.23 10.03 -16.84
N THR A 196 -4.01 10.08 -17.36
CA THR A 196 -3.67 11.13 -18.33
C THR A 196 -4.26 10.73 -19.66
N SER A 197 -5.09 11.60 -20.23
CA SER A 197 -5.50 11.51 -21.62
C SER A 197 -4.39 12.02 -22.54
N ASP A 198 -3.11 11.92 -22.18
CA ASP A 198 -2.01 12.47 -22.98
C ASP A 198 -1.13 11.31 -23.47
N GLU A 199 -0.92 11.21 -24.78
CA GLU A 199 0.04 10.29 -25.41
C GLU A 199 1.15 11.07 -26.10
N VAL A 200 2.36 10.50 -26.14
CA VAL A 200 3.48 11.07 -26.89
C VAL A 200 3.48 10.43 -28.28
N VAL A 201 3.17 11.22 -29.30
CA VAL A 201 3.22 10.81 -30.70
C VAL A 201 4.46 11.43 -31.35
N ILE A 202 5.18 10.62 -32.12
CA ILE A 202 6.25 11.12 -32.99
C ILE A 202 5.58 11.58 -34.29
N PHE A 203 5.68 12.87 -34.59
CA PHE A 203 5.18 13.42 -35.85
C PHE A 203 6.12 13.09 -37.00
N ASP A 204 5.67 13.31 -38.24
CA ASP A 204 6.44 13.01 -39.47
C ASP A 204 7.79 13.74 -39.55
N ASP A 205 8.01 14.77 -38.72
CA ASP A 205 9.28 15.49 -38.57
C ASP A 205 10.27 14.82 -37.59
N GLY A 206 9.88 13.70 -36.98
CA GLY A 206 10.66 12.97 -35.99
C GLY A 206 10.64 13.58 -34.59
N MET A 207 9.86 14.65 -34.36
CA MET A 207 9.78 15.32 -33.06
C MET A 207 8.67 14.72 -32.19
N PRO A 208 8.93 14.48 -30.89
CA PRO A 208 7.90 14.05 -29.96
C PRO A 208 6.96 15.22 -29.63
N ALA A 209 5.66 14.98 -29.74
CA ALA A 209 4.63 15.89 -29.29
C ALA A 209 3.64 15.17 -28.37
N ILE A 210 3.09 15.91 -27.40
CA ILE A 210 2.07 15.41 -26.50
C ILE A 210 0.71 15.73 -27.14
N VAL A 211 -0.09 14.70 -27.39
CA VAL A 211 -1.45 14.85 -27.93
C VAL A 211 -2.46 14.25 -26.98
N GLN A 212 -3.66 14.81 -26.98
CA GLN A 212 -4.74 14.31 -26.17
C GLN A 212 -5.32 13.03 -26.81
N ARG A 213 -5.26 11.91 -26.08
CA ARG A 213 -5.85 10.61 -26.37
C ARG A 213 -7.35 10.79 -26.66
N GLY A 214 -7.74 10.51 -27.90
CA GLY A 214 -9.12 10.60 -28.40
C GLY A 214 -10.02 9.49 -27.89
#